data_AF-A0A258D9G4-F1
#
_entry.id   AF-A0A258D9G4-F1
#
_cell.length_a   1.000
_cell.length_b   1.000
_cell.length_c   1.000
_cell.angle_alpha   90.00
_cell.angle_beta   90.00
_cell.angle_gamma   90.00
#
_symmetry.space_group_name_H-M   'P 1'
#
loop_
_entity.id
_entity.type
_entity.pdbx_description
1 polymer ?
#
loop_
_entity_poly.entity_id
_entity_poly.type
_entity_poly.pdbx_seq_one_letter_code
_entity_poly.pdbx_strand_id
1 'polypeptide(L)'
;MSQSNQASRRGVMTAGFGLAAAAASLGASAQAATPAKKPVASPHAANRAESGFVTTQDGVQIFYKDWGPKTAQPIVFHHGWPLSSDDWDAQMM
;
A
#
# COMPACT_ATOMS: atom_id res chain seq x y z
N MET A 1 -22.81 -32.91 8.10
CA MET A 1 -21.75 -31.86 7.99
C MET A 1 -21.46 -31.64 6.51
N SER A 2 -22.10 -30.67 5.85
CA SER A 2 -21.67 -29.27 5.69
C SER A 2 -20.52 -29.07 4.68
N GLN A 3 -20.90 -28.59 3.49
CA GLN A 3 -20.23 -27.59 2.64
C GLN A 3 -18.90 -27.99 1.95
N SER A 4 -18.91 -28.33 0.65
CA SER A 4 -18.88 -27.41 -0.52
C SER A 4 -17.52 -26.72 -0.73
N ASN A 5 -16.61 -27.42 -1.41
CA ASN A 5 -15.33 -26.85 -1.83
C ASN A 5 -14.96 -27.41 -3.22
N GLN A 6 -15.48 -26.81 -4.31
CA GLN A 6 -14.80 -26.89 -5.62
C GLN A 6 -15.31 -26.01 -6.76
N ALA A 7 -16.31 -25.15 -6.60
CA ALA A 7 -16.83 -24.39 -7.75
C ALA A 7 -16.98 -22.89 -7.46
N SER A 8 -15.85 -22.16 -7.35
CA SER A 8 -15.86 -20.70 -7.56
C SER A 8 -14.47 -20.10 -7.79
N ARG A 9 -13.75 -20.58 -8.81
CA ARG A 9 -12.56 -19.86 -9.34
C ARG A 9 -12.47 -19.80 -10.87
N ARG A 10 -13.45 -20.36 -11.60
CA ARG A 10 -13.39 -20.49 -13.07
C ARG A 10 -14.70 -20.20 -13.80
N GLY A 11 -15.60 -19.44 -13.18
CA GLY A 11 -17.01 -19.37 -13.60
C GLY A 11 -17.54 -18.00 -13.96
N VAL A 12 -16.74 -17.03 -14.45
CA VAL A 12 -17.30 -15.79 -15.03
C VAL A 12 -16.37 -15.24 -16.11
N MET A 13 -16.42 -15.81 -17.32
CA MET A 13 -16.00 -15.17 -18.58
C MET A 13 -16.76 -15.86 -19.73
N THR A 14 -18.09 -15.76 -19.74
CA THR A 14 -18.90 -16.21 -20.87
C THR A 14 -20.24 -15.47 -20.91
N ALA A 15 -20.26 -14.35 -21.62
CA ALA A 15 -21.41 -13.77 -22.29
C ALA A 15 -20.81 -12.81 -23.34
N GLY A 16 -21.02 -12.90 -24.64
CA GLY A 16 -22.01 -13.59 -25.45
C GLY A 16 -22.21 -12.67 -26.66
N PHE A 17 -21.82 -13.11 -27.85
CA PHE A 17 -22.00 -12.34 -29.08
C PHE A 17 -23.48 -12.16 -29.39
N GLY A 18 -23.92 -10.93 -29.63
CA GLY A 18 -25.24 -10.62 -30.16
C GLY A 18 -25.16 -9.41 -31.09
N LEU A 19 -25.08 -9.66 -32.40
CA LEU A 19 -25.25 -8.65 -33.45
C LEU A 19 -26.73 -8.33 -33.60
N ALA A 20 -27.10 -7.05 -33.44
CA ALA A 20 -28.32 -6.49 -34.01
C ALA A 20 -28.03 -5.08 -34.53
N ALA A 21 -28.18 -4.90 -35.84
CA ALA A 21 -28.04 -3.62 -36.54
C ALA A 21 -29.38 -2.87 -36.54
N ALA A 22 -29.37 -1.55 -36.34
CA ALA A 22 -30.00 -0.53 -37.20
C ALA A 22 -30.25 0.82 -36.51
N ALA A 23 -30.18 1.87 -37.34
CA ALA A 23 -30.79 3.20 -37.25
C ALA A 23 -30.04 4.32 -36.52
N ALA A 24 -29.69 5.33 -37.33
CA ALA A 24 -29.08 6.60 -36.96
C ALA A 24 -30.06 7.53 -36.22
N SER A 25 -29.59 8.16 -35.16
CA SER A 25 -30.06 9.49 -34.73
C SER A 25 -29.05 10.11 -33.77
N LEU A 26 -28.76 11.39 -34.00
CA LEU A 26 -27.84 12.25 -33.27
C LEU A 26 -27.96 12.12 -31.74
N GLY A 27 -26.81 12.00 -31.07
CA GLY A 27 -26.72 12.07 -29.62
C GLY A 27 -25.37 11.55 -29.17
N ALA A 28 -24.34 12.40 -29.16
CA ALA A 28 -23.11 12.09 -28.47
C ALA A 28 -23.43 11.94 -26.97
N SER A 29 -23.67 10.71 -26.53
CA SER A 29 -23.71 10.39 -25.12
C SER A 29 -22.29 10.56 -24.58
N ALA A 30 -21.99 11.76 -24.08
CA ALA A 30 -20.80 12.00 -23.28
C ALA A 30 -20.88 11.05 -22.08
N GLN A 31 -20.07 10.00 -22.11
CA GLN A 31 -19.87 9.13 -20.96
C GLN A 31 -19.29 10.03 -19.86
N ALA A 32 -20.12 10.40 -18.89
CA ALA A 32 -19.66 11.14 -17.72
C ALA A 32 -18.61 10.27 -17.02
N ALA A 33 -17.34 10.65 -17.16
CA ALA A 33 -16.27 10.05 -16.38
C ALA A 33 -16.60 10.29 -14.91
N THR A 34 -16.98 9.24 -14.20
CA THR A 34 -17.11 9.27 -12.75
C THR A 34 -15.80 9.82 -12.19
N PRO A 35 -15.81 10.90 -11.37
CA PRO A 35 -14.59 11.38 -10.78
C PRO A 35 -14.02 10.24 -9.95
N ALA A 36 -12.87 9.72 -10.37
CA ALA A 36 -12.11 8.77 -9.58
C ALA A 36 -11.87 9.43 -8.21
N LYS A 37 -12.45 8.87 -7.14
CA LYS A 37 -12.11 9.28 -5.79
C LYS A 37 -10.59 9.20 -5.69
N LYS A 38 -9.94 10.35 -5.45
CA LYS A 38 -8.52 10.37 -5.08
C LYS A 38 -8.32 9.30 -4.02
N PRO A 39 -7.34 8.39 -4.14
CA PRO A 39 -7.06 7.45 -3.08
C PRO A 39 -6.86 8.28 -1.83
N VAL A 40 -7.72 8.08 -0.82
CA VAL A 40 -7.44 8.60 0.51
C VAL A 40 -6.15 7.90 0.89
N ALA A 41 -5.06 8.66 0.95
CA ALA A 41 -3.78 8.14 1.39
C ALA A 41 -4.05 7.36 2.68
N SER A 42 -3.72 6.07 2.70
CA SER A 42 -3.80 5.30 3.94
C SER A 42 -3.07 6.12 5.00
N PRO A 43 -3.61 6.29 6.22
CA PRO A 43 -2.96 7.10 7.25
C PRO A 43 -1.55 6.60 7.60
N HIS A 44 -1.21 5.36 7.20
CA HIS A 44 0.13 4.78 7.29
C HIS A 44 1.07 5.06 6.10
N ALA A 45 0.60 5.71 5.04
CA ALA A 45 1.41 6.00 3.85
C ALA A 45 2.23 7.30 3.97
N ALA A 46 2.03 8.07 5.05
CA ALA A 46 2.55 9.43 5.12
C ALA A 46 4.05 9.53 5.46
N ASN A 47 4.68 8.53 6.05
CA ASN A 47 6.13 8.54 6.34
C ASN A 47 6.66 7.12 6.47
N ARG A 48 6.94 6.44 5.35
CA ARG A 48 7.89 5.33 5.42
C ARG A 48 9.24 5.93 5.75
N ALA A 49 9.57 5.90 7.04
CA ALA A 49 10.90 5.61 7.51
C ALA A 49 12.04 6.33 6.79
N GLU A 50 12.40 7.54 7.21
CA GLU A 50 13.74 8.03 6.87
C GLU A 50 14.74 7.19 7.65
N SER A 51 15.35 6.23 6.94
CA SER A 51 16.58 5.60 7.39
C SER A 51 17.76 6.48 7.02
N GLY A 52 18.78 6.53 7.88
CA GLY A 52 19.95 7.38 7.66
C GLY A 52 21.21 6.83 8.31
N PHE A 53 22.28 7.60 8.19
CA PHE A 53 23.56 7.35 8.86
C PHE A 53 24.00 8.57 9.64
N VAL A 54 24.59 8.33 10.82
CA VAL A 54 25.38 9.33 11.54
C VAL A 54 26.83 8.88 11.57
N THR A 55 27.75 9.81 11.26
CA THR A 55 29.19 9.57 11.37
C THR A 55 29.65 10.04 12.74
N THR A 56 30.22 9.14 13.53
CA THR A 56 30.81 9.45 14.83
C THR A 56 32.14 10.20 14.67
N GLN A 57 32.65 10.75 15.78
CA GLN A 57 33.91 11.51 15.77
C GLN A 57 35.13 10.64 15.38
N ASP A 58 35.08 9.35 15.68
CA ASP A 58 36.07 8.35 15.28
C ASP A 58 35.81 7.76 13.88
N GLY A 59 34.84 8.28 13.14
CA GLY A 59 34.59 7.95 11.74
C GLY A 59 33.70 6.72 11.51
N VAL A 60 33.11 6.14 12.56
CA VAL A 60 32.16 5.03 12.44
C VAL A 60 30.83 5.54 11.90
N GLN A 61 30.29 4.87 10.88
CA GLN A 61 28.97 5.15 10.34
C GLN A 61 27.94 4.25 11.03
N ILE A 62 26.99 4.86 11.74
CA ILE A 62 25.91 4.16 12.44
C ILE A 62 24.63 4.34 11.65
N PHE A 63 24.06 3.24 11.16
CA PHE A 63 22.74 3.22 10.54
C PHE A 63 21.64 3.41 11.59
N TYR A 64 20.60 4.17 11.26
CA TYR A 64 19.41 4.33 12.10
C TYR A 64 18.13 4.45 11.28
N LYS A 65 17.00 4.27 11.96
CA LYS A 65 15.63 4.43 11.46
C LYS A 65 14.94 5.51 12.30
N ASP A 66 14.47 6.60 11.68
CA ASP A 66 13.77 7.69 12.37
C ASP A 66 12.35 7.88 11.80
N TRP A 67 11.36 7.41 12.56
CA TRP A 67 9.97 7.28 12.11
C TRP A 67 9.05 8.15 12.96
N GLY A 68 8.03 8.72 12.31
CA GLY A 68 7.01 9.52 12.95
C GLY A 68 7.24 11.03 12.85
N PRO A 69 6.32 11.84 13.41
CA PRO A 69 6.42 13.29 13.36
C PRO A 69 7.64 13.82 14.12
N LYS A 70 8.38 14.75 13.53
CA LYS A 70 9.58 15.37 14.16
C LYS A 70 9.27 16.16 15.45
N THR A 71 8.00 16.43 15.73
CA THR A 71 7.53 17.14 16.94
C THR A 71 6.95 16.21 18.01
N ALA A 72 6.92 14.90 17.77
CA ALA A 72 6.45 13.93 18.75
C ALA A 72 7.50 13.67 19.85
N GLN A 73 7.08 13.03 20.95
CA GLN A 73 8.03 12.57 21.96
C GLN A 73 8.83 11.37 21.41
N PRO A 74 10.17 11.43 21.38
CA PRO A 74 10.99 10.35 20.85
C PRO A 74 11.06 9.17 21.83
N ILE A 75 11.11 7.96 21.26
CA ILE A 75 11.48 6.71 21.95
C ILE A 75 12.63 6.09 21.18
N VAL A 76 13.72 5.76 21.88
CA VAL A 76 14.93 5.18 21.28
C VAL A 76 15.02 3.70 21.64
N PHE A 77 15.10 2.85 20.64
CA PHE A 77 15.27 1.41 20.80
C PHE A 77 16.73 1.01 20.55
N HIS A 78 17.27 0.19 21.44
CA HIS A 78 18.57 -0.46 21.28
C HIS A 78 18.34 -1.96 21.05
N HIS A 79 18.89 -2.51 19.96
CA HIS A 79 18.75 -3.93 19.67
C HIS A 79 19.74 -4.78 20.49
N GLY A 80 19.46 -6.08 20.56
CA GLY A 80 20.37 -7.06 21.17
C GLY A 80 21.54 -7.46 20.27
N TRP A 81 22.45 -8.25 20.83
CA TRP A 81 23.49 -8.95 20.05
C TRP A 81 22.94 -10.27 19.51
N PRO A 82 23.29 -10.70 18.28
CA PRO A 82 24.07 -10.02 17.23
C PRO A 82 23.15 -9.36 16.17
N LEU A 83 22.04 -8.76 16.60
CA LEU A 83 20.96 -8.31 15.72
C LEU A 83 21.18 -6.88 15.18
N SER A 84 20.19 -6.35 14.46
CA SER A 84 20.13 -5.00 13.90
C SER A 84 18.85 -4.28 14.36
N SER A 85 18.63 -3.05 13.87
CA SER A 85 17.40 -2.29 14.11
C SER A 85 16.14 -2.92 13.49
N ASP A 86 16.28 -3.94 12.62
CA ASP A 86 15.14 -4.64 12.02
C ASP A 86 14.38 -5.52 13.01
N ASP A 87 15.00 -5.91 14.14
CA ASP A 87 14.36 -6.70 15.19
C ASP A 87 13.19 -5.97 15.87
N TRP A 88 13.13 -4.64 15.71
CA TRP A 88 12.09 -3.78 16.25
C TRP A 88 10.95 -3.47 15.27
N ASP A 89 10.99 -4.00 14.04
CA ASP A 89 10.00 -3.64 13.00
C ASP A 89 8.56 -3.95 13.46
N ALA A 90 8.35 -5.03 14.23
CA ALA A 90 7.03 -5.40 14.74
C ALA A 90 6.46 -4.42 15.79
N GLN A 91 7.33 -3.72 16.54
CA GLN A 91 6.92 -2.73 17.53
C GLN A 91 6.76 -1.34 16.93
N MET A 92 7.42 -1.08 15.79
CA MET A 92 7.41 0.20 15.12
C MET A 92 6.40 0.28 13.96
N MET A 93 5.54 -0.76 13.78
CA MET A 93 4.47 -0.82 12.76
C MET A 93 3.43 0.29 12.89
#